data_AF-D8EYT3-F1
#
_entry.id   AF-D8EYT3-F1
#
_cell.length_a   1.000
_cell.length_b   1.000
_cell.length_c   1.000
_cell.angle_alpha   90.00
_cell.angle_beta   90.00
_cell.angle_gamma   90.00
#
_symmetry.space_group_name_H-M   'P 1'
#
loop_
_entity.id
_entity.type
_entity.pdbx_description
1 polymer ?
#
loop_
_entity_poly.entity_id
_entity_poly.type
_entity_poly.pdbx_seq_one_letter_code
_entity_poly.pdbx_strand_id
1 'polypeptide(L)' 'MSICIALTLTFSANAMAVTEIPFWHSMEGELGKEVDSIADRFNQSQPDYKIVPVYKGNYEQSLAAG' A
#
# COMPACT_ATOMS: atom_id res chain seq x y z
N MET A 1 41.06 20.81 29.60
CA MET A 1 40.82 20.39 28.20
C MET A 1 39.53 19.61 28.16
N SER A 2 38.49 20.28 27.65
CA SER A 2 37.17 19.74 27.43
C SER A 2 37.22 18.60 26.41
N ILE A 3 36.62 17.45 26.72
CA ILE A 3 36.02 16.62 25.69
C ILE A 3 34.81 15.92 26.31
N CYS A 4 33.67 16.60 26.21
CA CYS A 4 32.36 16.00 26.40
C CYS A 4 32.19 14.99 25.27
N ILE A 5 32.22 13.70 25.62
CA ILE A 5 31.88 12.61 24.68
C ILE A 5 30.40 12.80 24.35
N ALA A 6 30.14 13.44 23.21
CA ALA A 6 28.82 13.61 22.66
C ALA A 6 28.29 12.24 22.25
N LEU A 7 27.39 11.69 23.08
CA LEU A 7 26.58 10.52 22.78
C LEU A 7 25.74 10.83 21.53
N THR A 8 26.27 10.47 20.37
CA THR A 8 25.57 10.57 19.08
C THR A 8 24.48 9.50 19.08
N LEU A 9 23.28 9.90 19.51
CA LEU A 9 22.05 9.14 19.30
C LEU A 9 21.83 9.04 17.78
N THR A 10 22.31 7.94 17.18
CA THR A 10 21.92 7.57 15.82
C THR A 10 20.44 7.18 15.87
N PHE A 11 19.58 8.16 15.61
CA PHE A 11 18.16 7.92 15.40
C PHE A 11 18.05 7.18 14.06
N SER A 12 17.95 5.86 14.10
CA SER A 12 17.60 5.06 12.93
C SER A 12 16.18 5.43 12.53
N ALA A 13 16.05 6.42 11.65
CA ALA A 13 14.79 6.69 10.98
C ALA A 13 14.46 5.44 10.16
N ASN A 14 13.50 4.65 10.63
CA ASN A 14 12.89 3.63 9.79
C ASN A 14 12.34 4.37 8.57
N ALA A 15 12.87 4.07 7.39
CA ALA A 15 12.34 4.61 6.15
C ALA A 15 10.89 4.12 6.04
N MET A 16 9.93 4.98 6.37
CA MET A 16 8.50 4.74 6.19
C MET A 16 8.22 4.83 4.69
N ALA A 17 8.57 3.77 3.96
CA ALA A 17 8.14 3.61 2.59
C ALA A 17 6.65 3.27 2.61
N VAL A 18 5.88 3.94 1.74
CA VAL A 18 4.47 3.59 1.51
C VAL A 18 4.40 2.11 1.15
N THR A 19 3.65 1.34 1.92
CA THR A 19 3.50 -0.09 1.67
C THR A 19 2.45 -0.27 0.59
N GLU A 20 2.89 -0.67 -0.60
CA GLU A 20 1.99 -0.99 -1.71
C GLU A 20 1.38 -2.39 -1.52
N ILE A 21 0.05 -2.45 -1.54
CA ILE A 21 -0.72 -3.67 -1.34
C ILE A 21 -1.51 -3.95 -2.65
N PRO A 22 -1.12 -4.97 -3.43
CA PRO A 22 -1.87 -5.34 -4.62
C PRO A 22 -3.19 -6.01 -4.22
N PHE A 23 -4.30 -5.46 -4.70
CA PHE A 23 -5.64 -5.99 -4.47
C PHE A 23 -6.19 -6.62 -5.75
N TRP A 24 -6.09 -7.94 -5.84
CA TRP A 24 -6.60 -8.69 -6.98
C TRP A 24 -8.11 -8.86 -6.86
N HIS A 25 -8.85 -8.43 -7.89
CA HIS A 25 -10.30 -8.53 -7.91
C HIS A 25 -10.84 -8.97 -9.27
N SER A 26 -12.06 -9.49 -9.25
CA SER A 26 -12.83 -9.97 -10.41
C SER A 26 -14.06 -9.11 -10.66
N MET A 27 -14.05 -7.86 -10.22
CA MET A 27 -15.19 -6.95 -10.37
C MET A 27 -15.10 -6.22 -11.71
N GLU A 28 -16.09 -6.44 -12.58
CA GLU A 28 -16.16 -5.86 -13.92
C GLU A 28 -17.20 -4.72 -13.97
N GLY A 29 -17.10 -3.86 -14.98
CA GLY A 29 -18.07 -2.79 -15.23
C GLY A 29 -18.12 -1.76 -14.10
N GLU A 30 -19.34 -1.42 -13.66
CA GLU A 30 -19.55 -0.41 -12.61
C GLU A 30 -18.99 -0.82 -11.24
N LEU A 31 -18.92 -2.12 -10.96
CA LEU A 31 -18.33 -2.61 -9.71
C LEU A 31 -16.81 -2.42 -9.68
N GLY A 32 -16.13 -2.55 -10.83
CA GLY A 32 -14.70 -2.24 -10.94
C GLY A 32 -14.43 -0.76 -10.65
N LYS A 33 -15.27 0.14 -11.19
CA LYS A 33 -15.17 1.58 -10.91
C LYS A 33 -15.39 1.91 -9.44
N GLU A 34 -16.32 1.22 -8.77
CA GLU A 34 -16.52 1.43 -7.32
C GLU A 34 -15.32 0.90 -6.51
N VAL A 35 -14.71 -0.22 -6.90
CA VAL A 35 -13.47 -0.70 -6.27
C VAL A 35 -12.35 0.33 -6.37
N ASP A 36 -12.15 0.90 -7.56
CA ASP A 36 -11.15 1.95 -7.77
C ASP A 36 -11.45 3.18 -6.89
N SER A 37 -12.71 3.60 -6.84
CA SER A 37 -13.16 4.72 -6.01
C SER A 37 -12.94 4.47 -4.51
N ILE A 38 -13.18 3.24 -4.04
CA ILE A 38 -12.91 2.85 -2.65
C ILE A 38 -11.40 2.88 -2.36
N ALA A 39 -10.59 2.31 -3.27
CA ALA A 39 -9.14 2.29 -3.12
C ALA A 39 -8.55 3.71 -3.10
N ASP A 40 -9.04 4.60 -3.96
CA ASP A 40 -8.62 5.99 -3.99
C ASP A 40 -8.95 6.73 -2.69
N ARG A 41 -10.18 6.56 -2.16
CA ARG A 41 -10.56 7.15 -0.87
C ARG A 41 -9.68 6.62 0.27
N PHE A 42 -9.36 5.33 0.27
CA PHE A 42 -8.48 4.73 1.26
C PHE A 42 -7.07 5.30 1.16
N ASN A 43 -6.50 5.33 -0.04
CA ASN A 43 -5.15 5.84 -0.32
C ASN A 43 -4.99 7.31 0.04
N GLN A 44 -6.05 8.12 -0.12
CA GLN A 44 -6.06 9.52 0.32
C GLN A 44 -6.09 9.65 1.84
N SER A 45 -6.76 8.72 2.54
CA SER A 45 -6.90 8.75 4.00
C SER A 45 -5.71 8.13 4.74
N GLN A 46 -4.94 7.25 4.09
CA GLN A 46 -3.86 6.48 4.69
C GLN A 46 -2.53 6.78 3.99
N PRO A 47 -1.66 7.63 4.57
CA PRO A 47 -0.39 7.99 3.95
C PRO A 47 0.62 6.84 3.96
N ASP A 48 0.46 5.84 4.84
CA ASP A 48 1.41 4.74 5.01
C ASP A 48 1.13 3.55 4.09
N TYR A 49 -0.07 3.47 3.50
CA TYR A 49 -0.54 2.32 2.73
C TYR A 49 -1.15 2.75 1.40
N LYS A 50 -0.80 2.02 0.34
CA LYS A 50 -1.34 2.24 -1.00
C LYS A 50 -1.93 0.96 -1.55
N ILE A 51 -3.25 0.91 -1.62
CA ILE A 51 -4.01 -0.15 -2.28
C ILE A 51 -3.90 0.05 -3.79
N VAL A 52 -3.52 -1.00 -4.51
CA VAL A 52 -3.45 -1.02 -5.98
C VAL A 52 -4.43 -2.07 -6.50
N PRO A 53 -5.64 -1.68 -6.95
CA PRO A 53 -6.59 -2.58 -7.57
C PRO A 53 -6.01 -3.19 -8.85
N VAL A 54 -6.11 -4.50 -9.00
CA VAL A 54 -5.71 -5.22 -10.22
C VAL A 54 -6.86 -6.11 -10.64
N TYR A 55 -7.43 -5.81 -11.79
CA TYR A 55 -8.43 -6.67 -12.41
C TYR A 55 -7.77 -7.95 -12.93
N LYS A 56 -8.17 -9.11 -12.39
CA LYS A 56 -7.59 -10.43 -12.71
C LYS A 56 -8.54 -11.35 -13.49
N GLY A 57 -9.63 -10.80 -14.04
CA GLY A 57 -10.63 -11.56 -14.81
C GLY A 57 -11.71 -12.19 -13.92
N ASN A 58 -12.54 -13.08 -14.48
CA ASN A 58 -13.61 -13.80 -13.78
C ASN A 58 -13.06 -14.67 -12.62
N TYR A 59 -13.87 -14.90 -11.57
CA TYR A 59 -13.48 -15.56 -10.30
C TYR A 59 -12.64 -16.85 -10.46
N GLU A 60 -12.88 -17.61 -11.53
CA GLU A 60 -12.16 -18.84 -11.89
C GLU A 60 -10.69 -18.57 -12.30
N GLN A 61 -10.40 -17.41 -12.90
CA GLN A 61 -9.04 -16.98 -13.27
C GLN A 61 -8.27 -16.40 -12.08
N SER A 62 -8.95 -15.71 -11.16
CA SER A 62 -8.33 -15.18 -9.93
C SER A 62 -7.92 -16.28 -8.93
N LEU A 63 -8.68 -17.37 -8.85
CA LEU A 63 -8.34 -18.53 -8.00
C LEU A 63 -7.24 -19.43 -8.61
N ALA A 64 -7.11 -19.47 -9.93
CA ALA A 64 -6.09 -20.26 -10.62
C ALA A 64 -4.72 -19.56 -10.69
N ALA A 65 -4.64 -18.26 -10.39
CA ALA A 65 -3.40 -17.48 -10.40
C ALA A 65 -2.74 -17.35 -9.00
N GLY A 66 -3.28 -18.02 -7.98
CA GLY A 66 -2.76 -18.08 -6.61
C GLY A 66 -1.73 -19.20 -6.40
#